data_AF-A0A2J8TZJ5-F1
#
_entry.id   AF-A0A2J8TZJ5-F1
#
_cell.length_a   1.000
_cell.length_b   1.000
_cell.length_c   1.000
_cell.angle_alpha   90.00
_cell.angle_beta   90.00
_cell.angle_gamma   90.00
#
_symmetry.space_group_name_H-M   'P 1'
#
loop_
_entity.id
_entity.type
_entity.pdbx_description
1 polymer ?
#
loop_
_entity_poly.entity_id
_entity_poly.type
_entity_poly.pdbx_seq_one_letter_code
_entity_poly.pdbx_strand_id
1 'polypeptide(L)'
;MDEPAQASGPYVEIIEQPKQRGMRFRYKCEGRSAGSIPGERSTDTTKTHPTIKINGYTGPGTVRISLVTKDPPHRPHPHELVGKDCRDGFYEAELCPDRCIHSFQNLGIQCVKKRDLEQAINQRIQTNNNPFQVPIEEQRGDYDLNAVRLCFQVTVRDPSGRPLRLPPVLSHPIFDNRAPNTAELKICRVNRNSGSCLGGDEIFLLCD
;
A
#
# COMPACT_ATOMS: atom_id res chain seq x y z
N MET A 1 8.95 15.10 -40.36
CA MET A 1 8.68 15.53 -38.98
C MET A 1 9.37 14.51 -38.10
N ASP A 2 10.51 14.86 -37.53
CA ASP A 2 11.22 14.06 -36.55
C ASP A 2 10.33 13.85 -35.32
N GLU A 3 9.92 12.61 -35.07
CA GLU A 3 9.55 12.20 -33.72
C GLU A 3 10.85 12.00 -32.93
N PRO A 4 11.11 12.77 -31.85
CA PRO A 4 12.22 12.46 -31.00
C PRO A 4 11.96 11.10 -30.33
N ALA A 5 12.81 10.12 -30.62
CA ALA A 5 12.82 8.84 -29.93
C ALA A 5 12.89 9.09 -28.41
N GLN A 6 11.83 8.69 -27.71
CA GLN A 6 11.66 8.89 -26.28
C GLN A 6 12.74 8.12 -25.54
N ALA A 7 13.83 8.81 -25.18
CA ALA A 7 14.85 8.27 -24.27
C ALA A 7 14.29 8.25 -22.84
N SER A 8 13.27 7.44 -22.58
CA SER A 8 12.75 7.27 -21.21
C SER A 8 13.70 6.35 -20.45
N GLY A 9 14.45 6.93 -19.50
CA GLY A 9 15.23 6.16 -18.53
C GLY A 9 14.36 5.17 -17.72
N PRO A 10 14.98 4.33 -16.88
CA PRO A 10 14.25 3.31 -16.15
C PRO A 10 13.15 3.89 -15.26
N TYR A 11 12.02 3.17 -15.14
CA TYR A 11 10.89 3.58 -14.33
C TYR A 11 10.18 2.38 -13.70
N VAL A 12 9.41 2.64 -12.64
CA VAL A 12 8.67 1.61 -11.91
C VAL A 12 7.21 1.61 -12.34
N GLU A 13 6.63 0.44 -12.48
CA GLU A 13 5.23 0.22 -12.79
C GLU A 13 4.64 -0.79 -11.80
N ILE A 14 3.44 -0.54 -11.27
CA ILE A 14 2.74 -1.51 -10.43
C ILE A 14 1.92 -2.42 -11.34
N ILE A 15 2.32 -3.70 -11.45
CA ILE A 15 1.65 -4.66 -12.33
C ILE A 15 0.56 -5.47 -11.61
N GLU A 16 0.63 -5.55 -10.28
CA GLU A 16 -0.42 -6.08 -9.40
C GLU A 16 -0.60 -5.09 -8.24
N GLN A 17 -1.72 -4.37 -8.22
CA GLN A 17 -2.06 -3.45 -7.14
C GLN A 17 -2.38 -4.22 -5.85
N PRO A 18 -2.25 -3.61 -4.65
CA PRO A 18 -2.80 -4.18 -3.43
C PRO A 18 -4.32 -4.19 -3.48
N LYS A 19 -4.94 -5.20 -2.85
CA LYS A 19 -6.38 -5.25 -2.67
C LYS A 19 -6.83 -4.07 -1.80
N GLN A 20 -7.77 -3.28 -2.30
CA GLN A 20 -8.19 -2.05 -1.64
C GLN A 20 -9.02 -2.30 -0.37
N ARG A 21 -9.84 -3.35 -0.32
CA ARG A 21 -10.76 -3.67 0.79
C ARG A 21 -10.67 -5.14 1.20
N GLY A 22 -11.28 -5.48 2.33
CA GLY A 22 -11.31 -6.84 2.88
C GLY A 22 -10.12 -7.18 3.79
N MET A 23 -9.11 -6.31 3.86
CA MET A 23 -8.00 -6.42 4.82
C MET A 23 -8.25 -5.51 6.02
N ARG A 24 -8.09 -6.04 7.24
CA ARG A 24 -8.08 -5.20 8.45
C ARG A 24 -6.67 -4.85 8.90
N PHE A 25 -6.48 -3.62 9.35
CA PHE A 25 -5.23 -3.20 9.99
C PHE A 25 -5.20 -3.73 11.42
N ARG A 26 -4.00 -4.08 11.92
CA ARG A 26 -3.86 -4.74 13.23
C ARG A 26 -3.20 -3.83 14.25
N TYR A 27 -3.75 -3.78 15.46
CA TYR A 27 -3.06 -3.10 16.54
C TYR A 27 -1.85 -3.90 17.01
N LYS A 28 -0.84 -3.22 17.54
CA LYS A 28 0.34 -3.84 18.16
C LYS A 28 0.00 -4.86 19.26
N CYS A 29 -1.12 -4.68 19.95
CA CYS A 29 -1.57 -5.60 20.98
C CYS A 29 -2.20 -6.91 20.46
N GLU A 30 -2.46 -7.03 19.14
CA GLU A 30 -3.05 -8.23 18.54
C GLU A 30 -2.01 -9.34 18.22
N GLY A 31 -0.72 -9.07 18.42
CA GLY A 31 0.36 -10.05 18.23
C GLY A 31 1.35 -9.68 17.13
N ARG A 32 2.23 -10.63 16.78
CA ARG A 32 3.42 -10.38 15.94
C ARG A 32 3.15 -10.27 14.44
N SER A 33 2.04 -10.81 13.93
CA SER A 33 1.73 -10.80 12.50
C SER A 33 0.51 -9.93 12.20
N ALA A 34 0.69 -8.89 11.39
CA ALA A 34 -0.41 -8.05 10.92
C ALA A 34 -1.10 -8.60 9.65
N GLY A 35 -0.85 -9.88 9.31
CA GLY A 35 -1.32 -10.50 8.06
C GLY A 35 -0.44 -10.15 6.85
N SER A 36 -0.93 -10.46 5.66
CA SER A 36 -0.25 -10.18 4.37
C SER A 36 -1.21 -9.46 3.44
N ILE A 37 -0.79 -8.32 2.87
CA ILE A 37 -1.54 -7.54 1.89
C ILE A 37 -1.68 -8.40 0.63
N PRO A 38 -2.89 -8.79 0.25
CA PRO A 38 -3.09 -9.54 -0.99
C PRO A 38 -3.05 -8.59 -2.19
N GLY A 39 -2.78 -9.14 -3.37
CA GLY A 39 -2.97 -8.46 -4.63
C GLY A 39 -4.46 -8.26 -4.94
N GLU A 40 -4.77 -7.27 -5.77
CA GLU A 40 -6.13 -6.92 -6.20
C GLU A 40 -6.83 -8.09 -6.89
N ARG A 41 -6.08 -8.89 -7.68
CA ARG A 41 -6.60 -10.07 -8.37
C ARG A 41 -6.49 -11.35 -7.54
N SER A 42 -6.12 -11.25 -6.26
CA SER A 42 -5.98 -12.41 -5.39
C SER A 42 -7.34 -13.04 -5.12
N THR A 43 -7.41 -14.36 -5.34
CA THR A 43 -8.59 -15.18 -5.06
C THR A 43 -8.33 -16.10 -3.86
N ASP A 44 -9.29 -16.97 -3.51
CA ASP A 44 -9.11 -17.97 -2.45
C ASP A 44 -8.17 -19.11 -2.85
N THR A 45 -8.20 -19.49 -4.13
CA THR A 45 -7.37 -20.56 -4.68
C THR A 45 -6.01 -20.06 -5.17
N THR A 46 -5.95 -18.84 -5.70
CA THR A 46 -4.72 -18.27 -6.27
C THR A 46 -4.38 -16.96 -5.56
N LYS A 47 -3.42 -17.05 -4.63
CA LYS A 47 -2.95 -15.89 -3.87
C LYS A 47 -1.95 -15.09 -4.69
N THR A 48 -2.30 -13.85 -5.00
CA THR A 48 -1.41 -12.85 -5.61
C THR A 48 -1.03 -11.80 -4.57
N HIS A 49 0.01 -11.00 -4.85
CA HIS A 49 0.56 -10.02 -3.92
C HIS A 49 0.96 -8.75 -4.66
N PRO A 50 1.06 -7.59 -3.98
CA PRO A 50 1.55 -6.36 -4.59
C PRO A 50 2.86 -6.60 -5.34
N THR A 51 2.87 -6.26 -6.63
CA THR A 51 3.99 -6.60 -7.52
C THR A 51 4.33 -5.41 -8.40
N ILE A 52 5.61 -5.07 -8.46
CA ILE A 52 6.14 -4.03 -9.35
C ILE A 52 6.99 -4.63 -10.45
N LYS A 53 7.08 -3.91 -11.56
CA LYS A 53 8.01 -4.13 -12.65
C LYS A 53 8.92 -2.90 -12.79
N ILE A 54 10.21 -3.13 -12.97
CA ILE A 54 11.19 -2.09 -13.28
C ILE A 54 11.43 -2.15 -14.79
N ASN A 55 10.89 -1.19 -15.51
CA ASN A 55 11.03 -1.08 -16.96
C ASN A 55 12.36 -0.39 -17.29
N GLY A 56 13.05 -0.86 -18.35
CA GLY A 56 14.30 -0.26 -18.81
C GLY A 56 15.52 -0.52 -17.92
N TYR A 57 15.45 -1.47 -16.97
CA TYR A 57 16.58 -1.86 -16.12
C TYR A 57 16.49 -3.33 -15.69
N THR A 58 17.62 -4.04 -15.69
CA THR A 58 17.77 -5.36 -15.09
C THR A 58 19.18 -5.43 -14.52
N GLY A 59 19.28 -5.59 -13.21
CA GLY A 59 20.55 -5.54 -12.49
C GLY A 59 20.35 -5.24 -11.01
N PRO A 60 21.45 -5.03 -10.25
CA PRO A 60 21.39 -4.80 -8.81
C PRO A 60 20.62 -3.52 -8.47
N GLY A 61 19.78 -3.56 -7.45
CA GLY A 61 19.07 -2.37 -6.97
C GLY A 61 18.49 -2.60 -5.59
N THR A 62 17.86 -1.58 -5.05
CA THR A 62 17.12 -1.66 -3.78
C THR A 62 15.72 -1.11 -3.95
N VAL A 63 14.80 -1.64 -3.16
CA VAL A 63 13.43 -1.14 -3.07
C VAL A 63 13.09 -0.87 -1.62
N ARG A 64 12.51 0.30 -1.38
CA ARG A 64 11.88 0.68 -0.12
C ARG A 64 10.39 0.85 -0.34
N ILE A 65 9.57 0.28 0.55
CA ILE A 65 8.12 0.43 0.52
C ILE A 65 7.69 1.06 1.84
N SER A 66 7.07 2.23 1.76
CA SER A 66 6.57 2.97 2.92
C SER A 66 5.07 3.23 2.81
N LEU A 67 4.44 3.57 3.94
CA LEU A 67 3.05 3.99 3.98
C LEU A 67 2.95 5.51 3.90
N VAL A 68 2.07 6.00 3.04
CA VAL A 68 1.77 7.44 2.92
C VAL A 68 0.26 7.71 2.97
N THR A 69 -0.12 8.97 3.19
CA THR A 69 -1.53 9.38 3.17
C THR A 69 -2.17 9.16 1.80
N LYS A 70 -3.46 8.79 1.82
CA LYS A 70 -4.26 8.58 0.62
C LYS A 70 -4.29 9.81 -0.30
N ASP A 71 -4.47 10.98 0.27
CA ASP A 71 -4.63 12.24 -0.47
C ASP A 71 -3.33 13.07 -0.45
N PRO A 72 -3.08 13.90 -1.47
CA PRO A 72 -1.99 14.87 -1.47
C PRO A 72 -2.01 15.74 -0.20
N PRO A 73 -0.85 16.11 0.37
CA PRO A 73 0.50 16.02 -0.18
C PRO A 73 1.24 14.68 0.07
N HIS A 74 0.54 13.56 0.33
CA HIS A 74 1.16 12.23 0.54
C HIS A 74 2.21 12.21 1.64
N ARG A 75 1.79 12.60 2.84
CA ARG A 75 2.62 12.64 4.06
C ARG A 75 2.96 11.22 4.51
N PRO A 76 4.10 11.01 5.19
CA PRO A 76 4.41 9.74 5.86
C PRO A 76 3.26 9.32 6.76
N HIS A 77 2.73 8.11 6.57
CA HIS A 77 1.61 7.66 7.37
C HIS A 77 2.08 7.21 8.77
N PRO A 78 1.31 7.49 9.84
CA PRO A 78 1.66 7.08 11.21
C PRO A 78 1.63 5.56 11.42
N HIS A 79 0.82 4.82 10.66
CA HIS A 79 0.83 3.35 10.69
C HIS A 79 2.19 2.78 10.26
N GLU A 80 2.44 1.53 10.63
CA GLU A 80 3.68 0.82 10.32
C GLU A 80 3.43 -0.28 9.30
N LEU A 81 4.30 -0.35 8.29
CA LEU A 81 4.46 -1.58 7.53
C LEU A 81 5.29 -2.56 8.38
N VAL A 82 4.73 -3.74 8.63
CA VAL A 82 5.36 -4.80 9.43
C VAL A 82 5.38 -6.09 8.63
N GLY A 83 6.38 -6.93 8.85
CA GLY A 83 6.57 -8.11 8.02
C GLY A 83 8.01 -8.55 7.96
N LYS A 84 8.28 -9.47 7.03
CA LYS A 84 9.66 -9.82 6.69
C LYS A 84 10.35 -8.61 6.06
N ASP A 85 11.60 -8.36 6.42
CA ASP A 85 12.44 -7.26 5.92
C ASP A 85 11.84 -5.85 6.16
N CYS A 86 10.94 -5.72 7.15
CA CYS A 86 10.38 -4.46 7.59
C CYS A 86 11.10 -3.95 8.85
N ARG A 87 11.37 -2.65 8.89
CA ARG A 87 11.92 -1.92 10.04
C ARG A 87 11.37 -0.49 10.05
N ASP A 88 11.18 0.08 11.23
CA ASP A 88 10.81 1.49 11.40
C ASP A 88 9.56 1.94 10.59
N GLY A 89 8.66 0.99 10.30
CA GLY A 89 7.43 1.22 9.53
C GLY A 89 7.57 1.21 8.02
N PHE A 90 8.72 0.78 7.46
CA PHE A 90 8.92 0.56 6.03
C PHE A 90 9.56 -0.80 5.75
N TYR A 91 9.31 -1.34 4.55
CA TYR A 91 10.01 -2.51 4.01
C TYR A 91 11.24 -2.05 3.22
N GLU A 92 12.35 -2.77 3.32
CA GLU A 92 13.53 -2.50 2.51
C GLU A 92 14.27 -3.79 2.17
N ALA A 93 14.55 -4.00 0.88
CA ALA A 93 15.27 -5.17 0.41
C ALA A 93 16.06 -4.89 -0.88
N GLU A 94 17.04 -5.75 -1.14
CA GLU A 94 17.74 -5.79 -2.42
C GLU A 94 16.86 -6.46 -3.49
N LEU A 95 16.89 -5.90 -4.69
CA LEU A 95 16.20 -6.43 -5.86
C LEU A 95 17.05 -7.53 -6.48
N CYS A 96 16.42 -8.65 -6.82
CA CYS A 96 17.06 -9.75 -7.53
C CYS A 96 17.60 -9.25 -8.89
N PRO A 97 18.91 -9.32 -9.15
CA PRO A 97 19.52 -8.68 -10.31
C PRO A 97 19.10 -9.29 -11.65
N ASP A 98 18.70 -10.57 -11.64
CA ASP A 98 18.30 -11.31 -12.85
C ASP A 98 16.81 -11.16 -13.20
N ARG A 99 16.06 -10.37 -12.42
CA ARG A 99 14.62 -10.18 -12.59
C ARG A 99 14.28 -8.70 -12.61
N CYS A 100 13.27 -8.34 -13.39
CA CYS A 100 12.68 -7.01 -13.40
C CYS A 100 11.30 -6.95 -12.74
N ILE A 101 10.76 -8.11 -12.32
CA ILE A 101 9.45 -8.24 -11.66
C ILE A 101 9.67 -8.71 -10.23
N HIS A 102 9.12 -7.97 -9.27
CA HIS A 102 9.31 -8.21 -7.84
C HIS A 102 7.96 -8.18 -7.13
N SER A 103 7.63 -9.29 -6.48
CA SER A 103 6.40 -9.49 -5.74
C SER A 103 6.67 -9.46 -4.23
N PHE A 104 5.89 -8.69 -3.49
CA PHE A 104 6.12 -8.43 -2.08
C PHE A 104 5.09 -9.15 -1.21
N GLN A 105 5.54 -10.21 -0.55
CA GLN A 105 4.72 -11.05 0.31
C GLN A 105 4.98 -10.73 1.78
N ASN A 106 4.10 -11.16 2.68
CA ASN A 106 4.25 -11.00 4.13
C ASN A 106 4.37 -9.54 4.58
N LEU A 107 3.73 -8.62 3.84
CA LEU A 107 3.59 -7.22 4.23
C LEU A 107 2.26 -7.06 4.96
N GLY A 108 2.27 -6.59 6.20
CA GLY A 108 1.08 -6.28 6.98
C GLY A 108 1.08 -4.83 7.44
N ILE A 109 -0.09 -4.31 7.81
CA ILE A 109 -0.25 -2.94 8.28
C ILE A 109 -0.58 -2.97 9.76
N GLN A 110 0.34 -2.45 10.57
CA GLN A 110 0.14 -2.26 12.00
C GLN A 110 -0.38 -0.84 12.27
N CYS A 111 -1.62 -0.74 12.73
CA CYS A 111 -2.25 0.54 13.00
C CYS A 111 -1.90 1.07 14.40
N VAL A 112 -1.69 2.38 14.47
CA VAL A 112 -1.46 3.09 15.73
C VAL A 112 -2.78 3.57 16.34
N LYS A 113 -2.81 3.75 17.66
CA LYS A 113 -3.96 4.37 18.32
C LYS A 113 -3.85 5.89 18.18
N LYS A 114 -5.00 6.58 18.19
CA LYS A 114 -5.05 8.05 18.09
C LYS A 114 -4.17 8.77 19.13
N ARG A 115 -4.07 8.22 20.35
CA ARG A 115 -3.22 8.75 21.43
C ARG A 115 -1.70 8.63 21.16
N ASP A 116 -1.30 7.68 20.31
CA ASP A 116 0.11 7.38 20.00
C ASP A 116 0.52 8.05 18.67
N LEU A 117 -0.35 8.89 18.08
CA LEU A 117 -0.18 9.49 16.76
C LEU A 117 1.06 10.40 16.68
N GLU A 118 1.23 11.31 17.64
CA GLU A 118 2.36 12.23 17.67
C GLU A 118 3.70 11.49 17.80
N GLN A 119 3.75 10.45 18.62
CA GLN A 119 4.93 9.61 18.77
C GLN A 119 5.28 8.92 17.44
N ALA A 120 4.28 8.38 16.75
CA ALA A 120 4.48 7.72 15.45
C ALA A 120 4.99 8.70 14.38
N ILE A 121 4.43 9.91 14.30
CA ILE A 121 4.89 10.95 13.37
C ILE A 121 6.36 11.33 13.66
N ASN A 122 6.70 11.55 14.93
CA ASN A 122 8.07 11.87 15.33
C ASN A 122 9.07 10.77 14.93
N GLN A 123 8.68 9.49 15.04
CA GLN A 123 9.51 8.38 14.58
C GLN A 123 9.71 8.40 13.05
N ARG A 124 8.69 8.75 12.26
CA ARG A 124 8.83 8.89 10.79
C ARG A 124 9.78 10.02 10.40
N ILE A 125 9.74 11.14 11.14
CA ILE A 125 10.67 12.26 10.96
C ILE A 125 12.10 11.81 11.29
N GLN A 126 12.31 11.15 12.44
CA GLN A 126 13.64 10.67 12.87
C GLN A 126 14.26 9.66 11.90
N THR A 127 13.43 8.80 11.32
CA THR A 127 13.86 7.74 10.39
C THR A 127 13.92 8.20 8.93
N ASN A 128 13.65 9.50 8.69
CA ASN A 128 13.61 10.13 7.38
C ASN A 128 12.75 9.35 6.37
N ASN A 129 11.61 8.85 6.82
CA ASN A 129 10.67 8.09 6.00
C ASN A 129 9.71 9.05 5.27
N ASN A 130 10.25 9.92 4.41
CA ASN A 130 9.49 10.97 3.73
C ASN A 130 9.73 10.94 2.20
N PRO A 131 8.98 10.11 1.46
CA PRO A 131 9.21 9.90 0.02
C PRO A 131 9.05 11.15 -0.83
N PHE A 132 8.15 12.05 -0.43
CA PHE A 132 7.80 13.27 -1.15
C PHE A 132 8.41 14.53 -0.54
N GLN A 133 9.28 14.38 0.47
CA GLN A 133 9.96 15.50 1.14
C GLN A 133 8.99 16.58 1.65
N VAL A 134 7.80 16.17 2.11
CA VAL A 134 6.80 17.09 2.67
C VAL A 134 7.37 17.82 3.89
N PRO A 135 7.25 19.16 4.00
CA PRO A 135 7.76 19.93 5.14
C PRO A 135 7.25 19.40 6.48
N ILE A 136 8.06 19.52 7.54
CA ILE A 136 7.74 18.98 8.88
C ILE A 136 6.48 19.63 9.46
N GLU A 137 6.27 20.90 9.13
CA GLU A 137 5.11 21.70 9.53
C GLU A 137 3.81 21.10 8.98
N GLU A 138 3.84 20.62 7.73
CA GLU A 138 2.71 19.99 7.05
C GLU A 138 2.52 18.53 7.45
N GLN A 139 3.55 17.87 7.98
CA GLN A 139 3.45 16.52 8.55
C GLN A 139 2.65 16.48 9.85
N ARG A 140 2.44 17.62 10.52
CA ARG A 140 1.58 17.71 11.70
C ARG A 140 0.11 17.90 11.27
N GLY A 141 -0.81 17.40 12.08
CA GLY A 141 -2.26 17.53 11.85
C GLY A 141 -2.99 16.20 11.80
N ASP A 142 -4.23 16.24 11.32
CA ASP A 142 -5.10 15.07 11.28
C ASP A 142 -4.72 14.11 10.15
N TYR A 143 -4.87 12.81 10.42
CA TYR A 143 -4.63 11.71 9.49
C TYR A 143 -5.89 10.85 9.38
N ASP A 144 -6.22 10.40 8.17
CA ASP A 144 -7.20 9.33 7.97
C ASP A 144 -6.56 7.99 8.32
N LEU A 145 -6.81 7.51 9.54
CA LEU A 145 -6.26 6.24 10.02
C LEU A 145 -6.89 5.00 9.36
N ASN A 146 -7.90 5.18 8.51
CA ASN A 146 -8.60 4.09 7.84
C ASN A 146 -8.12 3.87 6.41
N ALA A 147 -7.23 4.73 5.88
CA ALA A 147 -6.78 4.65 4.50
C ALA A 147 -5.28 4.98 4.35
N VAL A 148 -4.54 4.11 3.67
CA VAL A 148 -3.11 4.28 3.37
C VAL A 148 -2.83 4.01 1.90
N ARG A 149 -1.68 4.46 1.39
CA ARG A 149 -1.12 3.98 0.12
C ARG A 149 0.28 3.40 0.35
N LEU A 150 0.64 2.39 -0.44
CA LEU A 150 2.03 1.95 -0.54
C LEU A 150 2.78 2.92 -1.47
N CYS A 151 3.94 3.37 -1.05
CA CYS A 151 4.86 4.17 -1.84
C CYS A 151 6.10 3.34 -2.14
N PHE A 152 6.32 3.02 -3.42
CA PHE A 152 7.47 2.26 -3.89
C PHE A 152 8.59 3.22 -4.29
N GLN A 153 9.72 3.14 -3.60
CA GLN A 153 10.92 3.91 -3.88
C GLN A 153 12.01 2.94 -4.33
N VAL A 154 12.39 3.01 -5.60
CA VAL A 154 13.39 2.10 -6.19
C VAL A 154 14.67 2.87 -6.48
N THR A 155 15.80 2.30 -6.11
CA THR A 155 17.12 2.78 -6.51
C THR A 155 17.80 1.72 -7.36
N VAL A 156 18.15 2.08 -8.59
CA VAL A 156 18.89 1.24 -9.54
C VAL A 156 20.31 1.78 -9.70
N ARG A 157 21.14 1.16 -10.55
CA ARG A 157 22.43 1.72 -10.95
C ARG A 157 22.32 2.36 -12.33
N ASP A 158 22.95 3.51 -12.51
CA ASP A 158 23.11 4.11 -13.83
C ASP A 158 24.18 3.35 -14.66
N PRO A 159 24.37 3.67 -15.96
CA PRO A 159 25.42 3.06 -16.77
C PRO A 159 26.85 3.26 -16.25
N SER A 160 27.07 4.25 -15.37
CA SER A 160 28.34 4.51 -14.70
C SER A 160 28.47 3.77 -13.36
N GLY A 161 27.49 2.94 -12.99
CA GLY A 161 27.43 2.17 -11.75
C GLY A 161 27.00 2.97 -10.50
N ARG A 162 26.63 4.24 -10.64
CA ARG A 162 26.21 5.12 -9.53
C ARG A 162 24.72 4.88 -9.17
N PRO A 163 24.32 5.08 -7.90
CA PRO A 163 22.92 4.95 -7.52
C PRO A 163 22.02 5.99 -8.21
N LEU A 164 20.99 5.50 -8.90
CA LEU A 164 19.96 6.29 -9.56
C LEU A 164 18.62 6.04 -8.86
N ARG A 165 18.11 7.06 -8.15
CA ARG A 165 16.79 7.01 -7.51
C ARG A 165 15.70 7.27 -8.55
N LEU A 166 14.79 6.32 -8.69
CA LEU A 166 13.63 6.47 -9.58
C LEU A 166 12.52 7.27 -8.88
N PRO A 167 11.64 7.95 -9.63
CA PRO A 167 10.48 8.63 -9.07
C PRO A 167 9.63 7.67 -8.23
N PRO A 168 9.15 8.08 -7.03
CA PRO A 168 8.28 7.25 -6.22
C PRO A 168 6.96 6.94 -6.92
N VAL A 169 6.47 5.70 -6.78
CA VAL A 169 5.18 5.27 -7.37
C VAL A 169 4.20 4.87 -6.27
N LEU A 170 2.97 5.38 -6.37
CA LEU A 170 1.90 5.13 -5.39
C LEU A 170 0.96 4.03 -5.84
N SER A 171 0.60 3.15 -4.92
CA SER A 171 -0.48 2.18 -5.12
C SER A 171 -1.86 2.83 -5.08
N HIS A 172 -2.87 2.06 -5.47
CA HIS A 172 -4.26 2.31 -5.03
C HIS A 172 -4.36 2.33 -3.49
N PRO A 173 -5.32 3.09 -2.93
CA PRO A 173 -5.48 3.14 -1.48
C PRO A 173 -5.93 1.79 -0.91
N ILE A 174 -5.40 1.45 0.25
CA ILE A 174 -5.79 0.30 1.05
C ILE A 174 -6.60 0.83 2.23
N PHE A 175 -7.76 0.23 2.44
CA PHE A 175 -8.74 0.64 3.42
C PHE A 175 -8.85 -0.39 4.56
N ASP A 176 -8.98 0.09 5.80
CA ASP A 176 -9.20 -0.78 6.95
C ASP A 176 -10.60 -1.38 6.92
N ASN A 177 -10.68 -2.71 6.86
CA ASN A 177 -11.96 -3.43 6.89
C ASN A 177 -12.63 -3.43 8.28
N ARG A 178 -11.94 -2.96 9.33
CA ARG A 178 -12.54 -2.81 10.67
C ARG A 178 -13.29 -1.49 10.83
N ALA A 179 -13.00 -0.48 10.02
CA ALA A 179 -13.61 0.83 10.13
C ALA A 179 -14.96 0.87 9.37
N PRO A 180 -16.08 1.26 10.02
CA PRO A 180 -17.41 1.18 9.40
C PRO A 180 -17.58 1.96 8.10
N ASN A 181 -16.87 3.07 7.95
CA ASN A 181 -16.90 3.93 6.76
C ASN A 181 -16.11 3.35 5.58
N THR A 182 -15.21 2.39 5.82
CA THR A 182 -14.32 1.84 4.80
C THR A 182 -14.34 0.31 4.70
N ALA A 183 -15.22 -0.35 5.46
CA ALA A 183 -15.46 -1.79 5.35
C ALA A 183 -15.92 -2.20 3.95
N GLU A 184 -15.63 -3.44 3.59
CA GLU A 184 -16.20 -4.12 2.44
C GLU A 184 -17.70 -4.34 2.67
N LEU A 185 -18.54 -3.82 1.77
CA LEU A 185 -19.99 -4.02 1.87
C LEU A 185 -20.32 -5.46 1.50
N LYS A 186 -20.95 -6.17 2.44
CA LYS A 186 -21.30 -7.57 2.26
C LYS A 186 -22.71 -7.85 2.74
N ILE A 187 -23.53 -8.37 1.82
CA ILE A 187 -24.82 -8.95 2.18
C ILE A 187 -24.57 -10.38 2.65
N CYS A 188 -24.88 -10.65 3.91
CA CYS A 188 -24.71 -11.95 4.52
C CYS A 188 -25.92 -12.85 4.26
N ARG A 189 -27.13 -12.32 4.41
CA ARG A 189 -28.37 -13.08 4.19
C ARG A 189 -29.49 -12.18 3.68
N VAL A 190 -30.37 -12.78 2.89
CA VAL A 190 -31.64 -12.18 2.48
C VAL A 190 -32.75 -13.19 2.76
N ASN A 191 -33.88 -12.76 3.32
CA ASN A 191 -35.01 -13.67 3.60
C ASN A 191 -35.70 -14.16 2.32
N ARG A 192 -35.71 -13.36 1.24
CA ARG A 192 -36.34 -13.66 -0.05
C ARG A 192 -35.49 -13.14 -1.20
N ASN A 193 -35.35 -13.94 -2.26
CA ASN A 193 -34.61 -13.58 -3.50
C ASN A 193 -35.51 -13.54 -4.75
N SER A 194 -36.82 -13.54 -4.55
CA SER A 194 -37.83 -13.39 -5.61
C SER A 194 -39.07 -12.65 -5.07
N GLY A 195 -39.76 -11.94 -5.95
CA GLY A 195 -40.91 -11.10 -5.65
C GLY A 195 -41.72 -10.78 -6.90
N SER A 196 -42.87 -10.12 -6.70
CA SER A 196 -43.75 -9.67 -7.78
C SER A 196 -43.07 -8.58 -8.62
N CYS A 197 -43.30 -8.59 -9.94
CA CYS A 197 -42.85 -7.49 -10.81
C CYS A 197 -43.54 -6.16 -10.51
N LEU A 198 -44.64 -6.17 -9.74
CA LEU A 198 -45.33 -4.97 -9.26
C LEU A 198 -44.63 -4.30 -8.06
N GLY A 199 -43.67 -4.97 -7.42
CA GLY A 199 -43.04 -4.50 -6.20
C GLY A 199 -43.93 -4.61 -4.95
N GLY A 200 -43.45 -4.08 -3.83
CA GLY A 200 -44.15 -4.09 -2.53
C GLY A 200 -43.82 -5.28 -1.62
N ASP A 201 -42.98 -6.22 -2.06
CA ASP A 201 -42.48 -7.30 -1.19
C ASP A 201 -41.51 -6.76 -0.13
N GLU A 202 -41.78 -7.07 1.13
CA GLU A 202 -40.88 -6.77 2.25
C GLU A 202 -39.66 -7.71 2.26
N ILE A 203 -38.46 -7.12 2.36
CA ILE A 203 -37.19 -7.83 2.36
C ILE A 203 -36.41 -7.48 3.62
N PHE A 204 -35.99 -8.52 4.35
CA PHE A 204 -35.02 -8.42 5.44
C PHE A 204 -33.65 -8.80 4.89
N LEU A 205 -32.74 -7.83 4.86
CA LEU A 205 -31.37 -7.97 4.42
C LEU A 205 -30.44 -7.81 5.63
N LEU A 206 -29.65 -8.86 5.92
CA LEU A 206 -28.62 -8.84 6.94
C LEU A 206 -27.27 -8.58 6.28
N CYS A 207 -26.60 -7.50 6.64
CA CYS A 207 -25.27 -7.12 6.16
C CYS A 207 -24.27 -6.99 7.31
N ASP A 208 -22.99 -6.91 6.95
CA ASP A 208 -21.91 -6.52 7.88
C ASP A 208 -22.01 -5.04 8.30
#